data_AF-A0A0C9W7S7-F1
#
_entry.id   AF-A0A0C9W7S7-F1
#
_cell.length_a   1.000
_cell.length_b   1.000
_cell.length_c   1.000
_cell.angle_alpha   90.00
_cell.angle_beta   90.00
_cell.angle_gamma   90.00
#
_symmetry.space_group_name_H-M   'P 1'
#
loop_
_entity.id
_entity.type
_entity.pdbx_description
1 polymer ?
#
loop_
_entity_poly.entity_id
_entity_poly.type
_entity_poly.pdbx_seq_one_letter_code
_entity_poly.pdbx_strand_id
1 'polypeptide(L)'
;MQQHQKRRPSQDILPPISSRRRTGGSHDSASRSPQLPTAALGGRTQRSAQDDDVSSSSETADSRGSPSENTRDKEISSHVRERLLEYFKQYASNALPTHLLRVKDMRLATRDEIWEEISPQLEKISDAELKKGWVLGHMAGENLFKEWCKERVQFYVKYAIFSHRWGMGEPDFHEMSSRRRRKKISPGRPGYKKLLGFCEKAGEYECKYAWSDTCCINKESSAELEEAIRSMYRWYKDAEVCIVYLGESTTLENFEREPWFTRGWTLQELLAPKRMRFYGRDWAPICPDTQGKHDDEDGESSRAKPTNDKENASIVATISEVAGIPEDDIREFHPSCHRVAQKMGWASKRQTTRLEDVAYSLIGIFDISIPVAYGEGSRAFHKLMEAISQNCKEPEFFAWAGDPSPHSLGFPSSPACYRKFDPQLAHPLAPANPLRQAGDPSFTSTKLGLQVNLFVIPVTCFRYRPDRNNSTHSNYYRFTPTDPEDTPVTDVPLPTETFFQTSVPNNYVLGIANYERDGETRGVLRARDQYFCILLQRDNDHLGWIREHTDSVLTLYCTESITRQLETICLLHSSSRY
;
A
#
# COMPACT_ATOMS: atom_id res chain seq x y z
N MET A 1 55.64 -1.58 -2.83
CA MET A 1 54.83 -0.70 -3.69
C MET A 1 53.41 -1.27 -3.76
N GLN A 2 52.44 -0.45 -3.37
CA GLN A 2 50.98 -0.56 -3.52
C GLN A 2 50.30 -1.92 -3.20
N GLN A 3 49.77 -2.01 -1.97
CA GLN A 3 48.66 -2.90 -1.61
C GLN A 3 47.37 -2.06 -1.49
N HIS A 4 46.35 -2.39 -2.29
CA HIS A 4 45.02 -1.84 -2.18
C HIS A 4 44.27 -2.45 -0.98
N GLN A 5 44.06 -1.65 0.06
CA GLN A 5 43.16 -1.97 1.17
C GLN A 5 41.70 -1.80 0.75
N LYS A 6 40.97 -2.93 0.72
CA LYS A 6 39.50 -2.98 0.73
C LYS A 6 38.99 -2.35 2.04
N ARG A 7 38.27 -1.23 1.94
CA ARG A 7 37.51 -0.66 3.06
C ARG A 7 36.32 -1.57 3.39
N ARG A 8 36.28 -2.06 4.63
CA ARG A 8 35.11 -2.75 5.22
C ARG A 8 34.04 -1.71 5.57
N PRO A 9 32.73 -2.01 5.42
CA PRO A 9 31.68 -1.18 5.99
C PRO A 9 31.64 -1.35 7.50
N SER A 10 31.48 -0.22 8.18
CA SER A 10 31.44 -0.04 9.63
C SER A 10 30.33 -0.89 10.27
N GLN A 11 30.71 -1.71 11.25
CA GLN A 11 29.78 -2.35 12.17
C GLN A 11 29.34 -1.31 13.20
N ASP A 12 28.07 -0.90 13.16
CA ASP A 12 27.47 -0.11 14.23
C ASP A 12 26.99 -1.04 15.35
N ILE A 13 27.55 -0.76 16.53
CA ILE A 13 27.39 -1.48 17.78
C ILE A 13 26.08 -1.04 18.44
N LEU A 14 25.14 -1.97 18.62
CA LEU A 14 24.00 -1.80 19.55
C LEU A 14 24.48 -1.99 21.00
N PRO A 15 23.91 -1.28 22.00
CA PRO A 15 24.21 -1.54 23.41
C PRO A 15 23.53 -2.84 23.89
N PRO A 16 24.12 -3.54 24.88
CA PRO A 16 23.67 -4.87 25.29
C PRO A 16 22.40 -4.81 26.16
N ILE A 17 21.39 -5.61 25.81
CA ILE A 17 20.25 -5.88 26.70
C ILE A 17 20.66 -6.99 27.68
N SER A 18 20.78 -6.64 28.96
CA SER A 18 21.06 -7.56 30.04
C SER A 18 19.87 -8.49 30.29
N SER A 19 20.01 -9.78 29.95
CA SER A 19 19.08 -10.83 30.37
C SER A 19 19.32 -11.17 31.86
N ARG A 20 18.50 -10.64 32.76
CA ARG A 20 18.41 -11.20 34.13
C ARG A 20 17.36 -12.32 34.13
N ARG A 21 17.87 -13.56 34.24
CA ARG A 21 17.10 -14.74 34.67
C ARG A 21 16.39 -14.42 35.99
N ARG A 22 15.07 -14.64 36.05
CA ARG A 22 14.39 -15.05 37.27
C ARG A 22 13.62 -16.34 36.99
N THR A 23 14.03 -17.34 37.75
CA THR A 23 13.50 -18.68 37.90
C THR A 23 12.16 -18.67 38.65
N GLY A 24 11.22 -19.49 38.20
CA GLY A 24 10.41 -20.40 39.03
C GLY A 24 9.32 -19.80 39.93
N GLY A 25 8.08 -20.21 39.66
CA GLY A 25 6.93 -20.04 40.55
C GLY A 25 5.63 -20.53 39.93
N SER A 26 5.42 -21.84 39.98
CA SER A 26 4.18 -22.55 39.63
C SER A 26 2.98 -22.08 40.45
N HIS A 27 1.78 -22.00 39.85
CA HIS A 27 0.54 -22.49 40.46
C HIS A 27 -0.57 -22.63 39.41
N ASP A 28 -1.21 -23.80 39.43
CA ASP A 28 -2.44 -24.19 38.75
C ASP A 28 -3.61 -23.23 38.99
N SER A 29 -4.51 -23.08 38.01
CA SER A 29 -5.87 -23.66 38.08
C SER A 29 -6.85 -23.09 37.02
N ALA A 30 -7.58 -24.05 36.44
CA ALA A 30 -9.00 -24.05 36.07
C ALA A 30 -9.57 -23.01 35.08
N SER A 31 -9.87 -23.54 33.89
CA SER A 31 -10.92 -23.19 32.95
C SER A 31 -12.27 -22.78 33.57
N ARG A 32 -12.92 -21.74 33.01
CA ARG A 32 -14.38 -21.65 32.82
C ARG A 32 -14.78 -20.49 31.90
N SER A 33 -15.46 -20.83 30.80
CA SER A 33 -16.13 -19.93 29.87
C SER A 33 -17.45 -19.39 30.46
N PRO A 34 -17.93 -18.19 30.08
CA PRO A 34 -19.31 -17.79 30.32
C PRO A 34 -20.19 -17.92 29.07
N GLN A 35 -21.32 -18.62 29.23
CA GLN A 35 -22.44 -18.71 28.29
C GLN A 35 -23.36 -17.48 28.40
N LEU A 36 -23.93 -17.08 27.25
CA LEU A 36 -25.06 -16.16 27.11
C LEU A 36 -26.38 -16.83 27.57
N PRO A 37 -27.38 -16.07 28.06
CA PRO A 37 -28.76 -16.53 28.11
C PRO A 37 -29.64 -15.87 27.04
N THR A 38 -30.24 -16.72 26.22
CA THR A 38 -31.48 -16.51 25.46
C THR A 38 -32.70 -16.64 26.37
N ALA A 39 -33.69 -15.77 26.20
CA ALA A 39 -35.08 -16.06 26.55
C ALA A 39 -36.00 -15.60 25.41
N ALA A 40 -36.90 -16.48 25.02
CA ALA A 40 -37.82 -16.37 23.90
C ALA A 40 -39.27 -16.44 24.39
N LEU A 41 -40.20 -16.21 23.43
CA LEU A 41 -41.65 -16.48 23.42
C LEU A 41 -42.52 -15.33 23.96
N GLY A 42 -43.56 -14.86 23.27
CA GLY A 42 -44.18 -15.25 22.00
C GLY A 42 -45.32 -14.26 21.71
N GLY A 43 -45.63 -13.99 20.45
CA GLY A 43 -46.93 -14.40 19.91
C GLY A 43 -47.42 -13.45 18.82
N ARG A 44 -47.63 -14.02 17.62
CA ARG A 44 -48.36 -13.50 16.44
C ARG A 44 -49.79 -13.04 16.85
N THR A 45 -50.49 -12.17 16.14
CA THR A 45 -51.03 -12.40 14.78
C THR A 45 -51.61 -11.12 14.17
N GLN A 46 -51.42 -10.92 12.85
CA GLN A 46 -52.07 -9.92 11.99
C GLN A 46 -53.43 -10.41 11.46
N ARG A 47 -54.32 -9.45 11.12
CA ARG A 47 -55.26 -9.35 9.95
C ARG A 47 -56.24 -8.19 10.26
N SER A 48 -56.25 -7.03 9.58
CA SER A 48 -56.59 -6.66 8.18
C SER A 48 -58.09 -6.58 7.86
N ALA A 49 -58.57 -5.38 7.50
CA ALA A 49 -59.63 -4.98 6.50
C ALA A 49 -60.37 -3.70 6.98
N GLN A 50 -60.26 -2.57 6.26
CA GLN A 50 -61.24 -1.97 5.30
C GLN A 50 -62.54 -1.49 5.96
N ASP A 51 -63.22 -0.40 5.60
CA ASP A 51 -63.10 0.77 4.70
C ASP A 51 -64.24 1.74 5.17
N ASP A 52 -64.27 2.96 4.63
CA ASP A 52 -65.42 3.89 4.50
C ASP A 52 -65.84 4.85 5.66
N ASP A 53 -65.41 6.11 5.47
CA ASP A 53 -66.23 7.31 5.14
C ASP A 53 -67.20 8.00 6.15
N VAL A 54 -67.28 9.33 5.99
CA VAL A 54 -68.33 10.30 6.41
C VAL A 54 -68.18 11.14 7.71
N SER A 55 -67.82 12.40 7.48
CA SER A 55 -68.31 13.71 8.01
C SER A 55 -68.31 14.10 9.52
N SER A 56 -67.64 15.23 9.76
CA SER A 56 -67.99 16.41 10.58
C SER A 56 -68.35 16.27 12.08
N SER A 57 -67.54 16.90 12.94
CA SER A 57 -68.00 17.99 13.86
C SER A 57 -66.86 18.56 14.74
N SER A 58 -66.77 19.89 14.70
CA SER A 58 -66.37 20.88 15.74
C SER A 58 -65.23 20.62 16.74
N GLU A 59 -64.29 21.57 16.72
CA GLU A 59 -63.68 22.30 17.86
C GLU A 59 -62.88 21.45 18.88
N THR A 60 -61.56 21.64 18.94
CA THR A 60 -60.99 22.74 19.73
C THR A 60 -59.58 23.06 19.23
N ALA A 61 -59.35 24.34 18.92
CA ALA A 61 -58.05 24.88 18.57
C ALA A 61 -57.16 24.94 19.82
N ASP A 62 -56.22 24.01 19.93
CA ASP A 62 -55.08 24.16 20.84
C ASP A 62 -53.96 24.88 20.09
N SER A 63 -53.77 26.15 20.43
CA SER A 63 -52.77 27.04 19.88
C SER A 63 -51.35 26.59 20.28
N ARG A 64 -50.79 25.62 19.55
CA ARG A 64 -49.34 25.44 19.51
C ARG A 64 -48.78 26.48 18.54
N GLY A 65 -48.31 27.59 19.09
CA GLY A 65 -47.56 28.58 18.33
C GLY A 65 -46.42 27.91 17.58
N SER A 66 -46.41 28.03 16.25
CA SER A 66 -45.28 27.67 15.42
C SER A 66 -44.02 28.34 16.00
N PRO A 67 -42.91 27.59 16.21
CA PRO A 67 -41.68 28.21 16.68
C PRO A 67 -41.33 29.38 15.76
N SER A 68 -40.97 30.52 16.33
CA SER A 68 -40.48 31.65 15.53
C SER A 68 -39.35 31.16 14.63
N GLU A 69 -39.26 31.65 13.40
CA GLU A 69 -38.26 31.21 12.41
C GLU A 69 -36.82 31.24 12.96
N ASN A 70 -36.56 32.18 13.87
CA ASN A 70 -35.31 32.35 14.61
C ASN A 70 -35.03 31.23 15.65
N THR A 71 -36.06 30.61 16.22
CA THR A 71 -35.92 29.46 17.13
C THR A 71 -35.53 28.21 16.36
N ARG A 72 -36.15 27.99 15.20
CA ARG A 72 -35.89 26.83 14.34
C ARG A 72 -34.48 26.87 13.73
N ASP A 73 -34.01 28.03 13.31
CA ASP A 73 -32.65 28.21 12.79
C ASP A 73 -31.56 27.96 13.85
N LYS A 74 -31.83 28.30 15.12
CA LYS A 74 -30.94 27.99 16.24
C LYS A 74 -30.91 26.51 16.58
N GLU A 75 -32.05 25.83 16.55
CA GLU A 75 -32.13 24.37 16.74
C GLU A 75 -31.36 23.63 15.64
N ILE A 76 -31.53 24.04 14.38
CA ILE A 76 -30.79 23.49 13.24
C ILE A 76 -29.28 23.67 13.44
N SER A 77 -28.84 24.88 13.79
CA SER A 77 -27.42 25.18 14.00
C SER A 77 -26.84 24.36 15.16
N SER A 78 -27.60 24.19 16.25
CA SER A 78 -27.22 23.32 17.37
C SER A 78 -27.04 21.87 16.93
N HIS A 79 -27.98 21.33 16.16
CA HIS A 79 -27.92 19.94 15.70
C HIS A 79 -26.73 19.69 14.75
N VAL A 80 -26.47 20.60 13.81
CA VAL A 80 -25.29 20.50 12.92
C VAL A 80 -23.99 20.55 13.71
N ARG A 81 -23.91 21.42 14.72
CA ARG A 81 -22.74 21.57 15.58
C ARG A 81 -22.45 20.28 16.36
N GLU A 82 -23.48 19.66 16.93
CA GLU A 82 -23.36 18.37 17.62
C GLU A 82 -22.83 17.28 16.68
N ARG A 83 -23.39 17.18 15.47
CA ARG A 83 -22.93 16.21 14.46
C ARG A 83 -21.49 16.47 13.99
N LEU A 84 -21.09 17.72 13.87
CA LEU A 84 -19.71 18.10 13.54
C LEU A 84 -18.73 17.69 14.64
N LEU A 85 -19.08 17.90 15.91
CA LEU A 85 -18.27 17.48 17.05
C LEU A 85 -18.18 15.96 17.12
N GLU A 86 -19.29 15.25 16.95
CA GLU A 86 -19.30 13.77 16.90
C GLU A 86 -18.42 13.25 15.75
N TYR A 87 -18.52 13.86 14.56
CA TYR A 87 -17.62 13.55 13.45
C TYR A 87 -16.15 13.78 13.82
N PHE A 88 -15.82 14.92 14.45
CA PHE A 88 -14.44 15.19 14.86
C PHE A 88 -13.94 14.14 15.87
N LYS A 89 -14.79 13.66 16.78
CA LYS A 89 -14.41 12.65 17.77
C LYS A 89 -14.06 11.31 17.12
N GLN A 90 -14.86 10.93 16.12
CA GLN A 90 -14.62 9.74 15.32
C GLN A 90 -13.37 9.90 14.45
N TYR A 91 -13.16 11.07 13.84
CA TYR A 91 -11.97 11.38 13.06
C TYR A 91 -10.70 11.34 13.92
N ALA A 92 -10.73 11.96 15.10
CA ALA A 92 -9.59 11.98 16.01
C ALA A 92 -9.22 10.57 16.48
N SER A 93 -10.21 9.76 16.84
CA SER A 93 -9.99 8.38 17.29
C SER A 93 -9.48 7.45 16.20
N ASN A 94 -10.00 7.58 14.97
CA ASN A 94 -9.84 6.55 13.94
C ASN A 94 -8.91 6.94 12.80
N ALA A 95 -8.65 8.23 12.55
CA ALA A 95 -7.96 8.71 11.36
C ALA A 95 -6.71 9.55 11.66
N LEU A 96 -6.73 10.40 12.69
CA LEU A 96 -5.53 11.15 13.09
C LEU A 96 -4.40 10.21 13.51
N PRO A 97 -3.13 10.56 13.29
CA PRO A 97 -2.02 9.89 13.95
C PRO A 97 -2.17 9.85 15.48
N THR A 98 -1.62 8.82 16.12
CA THR A 98 -1.70 8.63 17.58
C THR A 98 -1.12 9.81 18.35
N HIS A 99 -0.02 10.35 17.84
CA HIS A 99 0.61 11.58 18.33
C HIS A 99 0.98 12.51 17.17
N LEU A 100 0.94 13.81 17.44
CA LEU A 100 1.43 14.85 16.56
C LEU A 100 2.29 15.84 17.34
N LEU A 101 3.27 16.47 16.68
CA LEU A 101 3.99 17.60 17.23
C LEU A 101 3.19 18.88 16.99
N ARG A 102 3.06 19.73 17.99
CA ARG A 102 2.59 21.10 17.79
C ARG A 102 3.72 21.91 17.14
N VAL A 103 3.48 22.51 15.98
CA VAL A 103 4.53 23.26 15.25
C VAL A 103 5.07 24.43 16.08
N LYS A 104 4.22 25.08 16.88
CA LYS A 104 4.56 26.26 17.69
C LYS A 104 5.64 26.03 18.76
N ASP A 105 5.67 24.84 19.37
CA ASP A 105 6.51 24.55 20.54
C ASP A 105 7.17 23.16 20.50
N MET A 106 6.95 22.40 19.42
CA MET A 106 7.40 21.03 19.19
C MET A 106 7.06 20.07 20.33
N ARG A 107 5.96 20.29 21.04
CA ARG A 107 5.47 19.33 22.04
C ARG A 107 4.61 18.29 21.36
N LEU A 108 4.78 17.03 21.76
CA LEU A 108 3.85 15.97 21.40
C LEU A 108 2.47 16.27 21.98
N ALA A 109 1.46 16.01 21.19
CA ALA A 109 0.05 16.08 21.52
C ALA A 109 -0.59 14.73 21.18
N THR A 110 -1.35 14.19 22.12
CA THR A 110 -2.17 12.99 21.88
C THR A 110 -3.46 13.37 21.14
N ARG A 111 -4.19 12.39 20.62
CA ARG A 111 -5.53 12.59 20.06
C ARG A 111 -6.48 13.31 21.03
N ASP A 112 -6.44 12.95 22.31
CA ASP A 112 -7.27 13.57 23.35
C ASP A 112 -6.90 15.05 23.57
N GLU A 113 -5.61 15.37 23.65
CA GLU A 113 -5.17 16.76 23.80
C GLU A 113 -5.54 17.61 22.56
N ILE A 114 -5.50 17.03 21.36
CA ILE A 114 -5.93 17.71 20.13
C ILE A 114 -7.45 17.91 20.14
N TRP A 115 -8.21 16.91 20.58
CA TRP A 115 -9.65 17.04 20.76
C TRP A 115 -10.01 18.20 21.70
N GLU A 116 -9.35 18.28 22.86
CA GLU A 116 -9.56 19.35 23.85
C GLU A 116 -9.16 20.74 23.31
N GLU A 117 -8.09 20.84 22.52
CA GLU A 117 -7.61 22.10 21.94
C GLU A 117 -8.54 22.64 20.83
N ILE A 118 -9.18 21.74 20.06
CA ILE A 118 -9.89 22.08 18.82
C ILE A 118 -11.40 22.14 18.99
N SER A 119 -12.00 21.31 19.86
CA SER A 119 -13.46 21.29 20.06
C SER A 119 -14.05 22.67 20.40
N PRO A 120 -13.44 23.50 21.28
CA PRO A 120 -13.94 24.85 21.56
C PRO A 120 -13.87 25.80 20.37
N GLN A 121 -13.03 25.51 19.37
CA GLN A 121 -12.95 26.31 18.14
C GLN A 121 -14.06 25.92 17.17
N LEU A 122 -14.39 24.63 17.08
CA LEU A 122 -15.52 24.13 16.27
C LEU A 122 -16.87 24.61 16.84
N GLU A 123 -17.00 24.69 18.16
CA GLU A 123 -18.20 25.23 18.81
C GLU A 123 -18.49 26.69 18.42
N LYS A 124 -17.43 27.47 18.17
CA LYS A 124 -17.50 28.89 17.80
C LYS A 124 -17.77 29.14 16.32
N ILE A 125 -17.95 28.10 15.50
CA ILE A 125 -18.34 28.26 14.10
C ILE A 125 -19.69 28.99 14.04
N SER A 126 -19.75 30.03 13.19
CA SER A 126 -20.94 30.87 13.04
C SER A 126 -22.14 30.08 12.50
N ASP A 127 -23.34 30.46 12.93
CA ASP A 127 -24.59 29.82 12.48
C ASP A 127 -24.77 29.89 10.95
N ALA A 128 -24.28 30.95 10.29
CA ALA A 128 -24.29 31.06 8.83
C ALA A 128 -23.48 29.93 8.15
N GLU A 129 -22.34 29.56 8.72
CA GLU A 129 -21.50 28.48 8.21
C GLU A 129 -22.10 27.10 8.52
N LEU A 130 -22.71 26.94 9.70
CA LEU A 130 -23.44 25.71 10.06
C LEU A 130 -24.66 25.49 9.16
N LYS A 131 -25.34 26.56 8.74
CA LYS A 131 -26.45 26.49 7.79
C LYS A 131 -26.00 25.95 6.42
N LYS A 132 -24.77 26.24 5.98
CA LYS A 132 -24.20 25.62 4.76
C LYS A 132 -24.07 24.10 4.93
N GLY A 133 -23.52 23.65 6.05
CA GLY A 133 -23.44 22.22 6.39
C GLY A 133 -24.82 21.56 6.41
N TRP A 134 -25.82 22.23 7.01
CA TRP A 134 -27.21 21.76 7.01
C TRP A 134 -27.79 21.58 5.61
N VAL A 135 -27.67 22.60 4.76
CA VAL A 135 -28.17 22.60 3.38
C VAL A 135 -27.55 21.46 2.58
N LEU A 136 -26.23 21.27 2.67
CA LEU A 136 -25.54 20.17 2.00
C LEU A 136 -26.07 18.80 2.46
N GLY A 137 -26.23 18.60 3.77
CA GLY A 137 -26.74 17.34 4.30
C GLY A 137 -28.20 17.06 3.94
N HIS A 138 -29.07 18.07 3.98
CA HIS A 138 -30.50 17.90 3.70
C HIS A 138 -30.84 17.85 2.21
N MET A 139 -30.18 18.65 1.37
CA MET A 139 -30.51 18.72 -0.05
C MET A 139 -29.68 17.75 -0.90
N ALA A 140 -28.45 17.45 -0.48
CA ALA A 140 -27.48 16.73 -1.31
C ALA A 140 -27.00 15.41 -0.69
N GLY A 141 -27.32 15.15 0.59
CA GLY A 141 -27.21 13.84 1.24
C GLY A 141 -26.05 13.72 2.24
N GLU A 142 -26.03 12.58 2.95
CA GLU A 142 -25.14 12.33 4.08
C GLU A 142 -23.64 12.36 3.73
N ASN A 143 -23.27 11.96 2.51
CA ASN A 143 -21.86 11.95 2.08
C ASN A 143 -21.28 13.36 1.97
N LEU A 144 -22.04 14.30 1.41
CA LEU A 144 -21.61 15.70 1.29
C LEU A 144 -21.55 16.39 2.65
N PHE A 145 -22.44 16.02 3.59
CA PHE A 145 -22.31 16.46 4.98
C PHE A 145 -21.00 15.99 5.62
N LYS A 146 -20.64 14.71 5.43
CA LYS A 146 -19.38 14.15 5.93
C LYS A 146 -18.16 14.80 5.30
N GLU A 147 -18.20 15.11 4.01
CA GLU A 147 -17.13 15.85 3.33
C GLU A 147 -16.99 17.27 3.88
N TRP A 148 -18.10 17.98 4.07
CA TRP A 148 -18.08 19.30 4.72
C TRP A 148 -17.49 19.23 6.14
N CYS A 149 -17.91 18.25 6.96
CA CYS A 149 -17.32 18.02 8.28
C CYS A 149 -15.82 17.72 8.19
N LYS A 150 -15.41 16.88 7.23
CA LYS A 150 -14.00 16.55 6.97
C LYS A 150 -13.19 17.81 6.70
N GLU A 151 -13.64 18.66 5.77
CA GLU A 151 -12.95 19.90 5.42
C GLU A 151 -12.81 20.84 6.61
N ARG A 152 -13.89 21.03 7.39
CA ARG A 152 -13.86 21.87 8.59
C ARG A 152 -12.87 21.32 9.61
N VAL A 153 -12.97 20.04 9.95
CA VAL A 153 -12.06 19.41 10.91
C VAL A 153 -10.61 19.51 10.44
N GLN A 154 -10.33 19.11 9.19
CA GLN A 154 -8.99 19.15 8.60
C GLN A 154 -8.42 20.56 8.58
N PHE A 155 -9.23 21.60 8.36
CA PHE A 155 -8.79 22.99 8.47
C PHE A 155 -8.22 23.32 9.86
N TYR A 156 -8.83 22.81 10.92
CA TYR A 156 -8.36 23.06 12.28
C TYR A 156 -7.20 22.16 12.71
N VAL A 157 -7.06 20.96 12.14
CA VAL A 157 -6.03 19.96 12.49
C VAL A 157 -5.00 19.72 11.38
N LYS A 158 -4.80 20.70 10.49
CA LYS A 158 -3.79 20.61 9.41
C LYS A 158 -2.44 20.20 9.98
N TYR A 159 -1.88 19.14 9.40
CA TYR A 159 -0.55 18.66 9.75
C TYR A 159 0.31 18.43 8.52
N ALA A 160 1.60 18.75 8.65
CA ALA A 160 2.61 18.32 7.71
C ALA A 160 3.13 16.93 8.12
N ILE A 161 3.53 16.12 7.16
CA ILE A 161 4.13 14.80 7.41
C ILE A 161 5.57 14.77 6.88
N PHE A 162 6.49 14.21 7.67
CA PHE A 162 7.91 14.21 7.35
C PHE A 162 8.32 12.91 6.67
N SER A 163 8.83 13.01 5.44
CA SER A 163 9.50 11.91 4.76
C SER A 163 10.99 12.20 4.69
N HIS A 164 11.81 11.34 5.27
CA HIS A 164 13.25 11.58 5.36
C HIS A 164 14.05 10.30 5.56
N ARG A 165 15.38 10.42 5.46
CA ARG A 165 16.29 9.38 5.95
C ARG A 165 16.71 9.67 7.38
N TRP A 166 16.59 8.67 8.25
CA TRP A 166 17.08 8.76 9.61
C TRP A 166 18.58 9.08 9.62
N GLY A 167 18.96 10.06 10.43
CA GLY A 167 20.33 10.53 10.63
C GLY A 167 20.73 10.52 12.10
N MET A 168 21.96 10.96 12.36
CA MET A 168 22.51 10.97 13.71
C MET A 168 21.80 11.97 14.63
N GLY A 169 21.35 11.47 15.78
CA GLY A 169 20.79 12.30 16.86
C GLY A 169 19.38 12.79 16.59
N GLU A 170 18.56 12.02 15.88
CA GLU A 170 17.12 12.24 15.77
C GLU A 170 16.43 11.95 17.10
N PRO A 171 15.52 12.83 17.54
CA PRO A 171 14.70 12.56 18.71
C PRO A 171 13.79 11.37 18.48
N ASP A 172 13.74 10.49 19.48
CA ASP A 172 12.72 9.45 19.56
C ASP A 172 11.49 9.93 20.33
N PHE A 173 10.48 9.05 20.44
CA PHE A 173 9.26 9.33 21.18
C PHE A 173 9.49 9.67 22.66
N HIS A 174 10.43 9.02 23.33
CA HIS A 174 10.69 9.22 24.77
C HIS A 174 11.40 10.54 25.04
N GLU A 175 12.35 10.91 24.19
CA GLU A 175 13.00 12.21 24.24
C GLU A 175 11.98 13.35 24.08
N MET A 176 10.95 13.16 23.24
CA MET A 176 9.91 14.17 22.98
C MET A 176 8.70 14.14 23.93
N SER A 177 8.35 12.99 24.51
CA SER A 177 7.16 12.81 25.36
C SER A 177 7.38 13.16 26.83
N SER A 178 8.63 13.28 27.27
CA SER A 178 8.95 13.31 28.69
C SER A 178 8.55 14.63 29.39
N ARG A 179 7.36 14.60 30.04
CA ARG A 179 7.03 15.31 31.29
C ARG A 179 8.08 15.08 32.42
N ARG A 180 9.05 14.17 32.21
CA ARG A 180 10.25 13.92 33.03
C ARG A 180 11.52 14.46 32.34
N ARG A 181 11.76 15.78 32.42
CA ARG A 181 13.03 16.43 32.05
C ARG A 181 14.22 15.90 32.89
N ARG A 182 14.80 14.73 32.56
CA ARG A 182 16.11 14.33 33.12
C ARG A 182 17.26 14.48 32.13
N LYS A 183 17.01 14.47 30.82
CA LYS A 183 17.98 14.85 29.79
C LYS A 183 17.34 15.88 28.86
N LYS A 184 17.87 17.10 28.84
CA LYS A 184 17.51 18.07 27.79
C LYS A 184 18.00 17.51 26.46
N ILE A 185 17.13 17.42 25.45
CA ILE A 185 17.58 17.22 24.07
C ILE A 185 18.57 18.33 23.78
N SER A 186 19.78 17.96 23.33
CA SER A 186 20.78 18.96 22.99
C SER A 186 20.36 19.66 21.70
N PRO A 187 20.12 20.99 21.72
CA PRO A 187 19.68 21.73 20.53
C PRO A 187 20.69 21.68 19.39
N GLY A 188 21.95 21.33 19.68
CA GLY A 188 23.02 21.20 18.71
C GLY A 188 23.00 19.90 17.89
N ARG A 189 22.18 18.90 18.25
CA ARG A 189 22.17 17.60 17.55
C ARG A 189 21.66 17.77 16.11
N PRO A 190 22.35 17.21 15.10
CA PRO A 190 21.94 17.31 13.70
C PRO A 190 20.50 16.84 13.47
N GLY A 191 20.09 15.69 14.03
CA GLY A 191 18.72 15.19 13.89
C GLY A 191 17.66 16.11 14.52
N TYR A 192 17.94 16.74 15.67
CA TYR A 192 17.02 17.73 16.25
C TYR A 192 16.92 19.01 15.41
N LYS A 193 18.04 19.51 14.87
CA LYS A 193 18.04 20.64 13.93
C LYS A 193 17.25 20.33 12.66
N LYS A 194 17.34 19.09 12.18
CA LYS A 194 16.53 18.62 11.06
C LYS A 194 15.04 18.61 11.43
N LEU A 195 14.66 18.09 12.59
CA LEU A 195 13.26 18.16 13.05
C LEU A 195 12.76 19.61 13.20
N LEU A 196 13.59 20.52 13.69
CA LEU A 196 13.30 21.96 13.75
C LEU A 196 13.03 22.54 12.37
N GLY A 197 13.91 22.29 11.39
CA GLY A 197 13.72 22.76 10.02
C GLY A 197 12.46 22.18 9.37
N PHE A 198 12.11 20.93 9.67
CA PHE A 198 10.83 20.34 9.26
C PHE A 198 9.64 21.11 9.84
N CYS A 199 9.64 21.41 11.15
CA CYS A 199 8.57 22.17 11.78
C CYS A 199 8.48 23.62 11.25
N GLU A 200 9.62 24.26 10.97
CA GLU A 200 9.65 25.57 10.33
C GLU A 200 8.99 25.53 8.95
N LYS A 201 9.37 24.56 8.10
CA LYS A 201 8.74 24.34 6.80
C LYS A 201 7.26 23.96 6.92
N ALA A 202 6.85 23.20 7.92
CA ALA A 202 5.43 22.93 8.18
C ALA A 202 4.63 24.22 8.45
N GLY A 203 5.22 25.19 9.17
CA GLY A 203 4.62 26.49 9.43
C GLY A 203 4.40 27.34 8.17
N GLU A 204 5.26 27.22 7.16
CA GLU A 204 5.10 27.88 5.85
C GLU A 204 3.85 27.39 5.10
N TYR A 205 3.36 26.18 5.41
CA TYR A 205 2.11 25.60 4.90
C TYR A 205 0.92 25.77 5.87
N GLU A 206 1.05 26.64 6.88
CA GLU A 206 0.02 26.90 7.89
C GLU A 206 -0.42 25.65 8.68
N CYS A 207 0.45 24.65 8.74
CA CYS A 207 0.19 23.46 9.54
C CYS A 207 0.34 23.80 11.03
N LYS A 208 -0.70 23.48 11.82
CA LYS A 208 -0.64 23.61 13.28
C LYS A 208 0.14 22.46 13.91
N TYR A 209 0.10 21.32 13.23
CA TYR A 209 0.68 20.07 13.69
C TYR A 209 1.70 19.53 12.68
N ALA A 210 2.55 18.61 13.14
CA ALA A 210 3.53 17.95 12.31
C ALA A 210 3.69 16.48 12.75
N TRP A 211 4.00 15.59 11.82
CA TRP A 211 4.20 14.18 12.11
C TRP A 211 5.55 13.69 11.59
N SER A 212 6.28 12.94 12.43
CA SER A 212 7.49 12.22 12.05
C SER A 212 7.49 10.85 12.74
N ASP A 213 7.79 9.80 11.99
CA ASP A 213 7.81 8.41 12.45
C ASP A 213 8.85 8.15 13.55
N THR A 214 9.86 9.02 13.70
CA THR A 214 10.89 8.86 14.72
C THR A 214 10.36 9.19 16.12
N CYS A 215 9.57 10.26 16.24
CA CYS A 215 9.14 10.80 17.52
C CYS A 215 7.64 10.82 17.77
N CYS A 216 6.80 10.61 16.75
CA CYS A 216 5.33 10.58 16.90
C CYS A 216 4.77 9.16 17.08
N ILE A 217 5.62 8.13 17.09
CA ILE A 217 5.21 6.74 17.30
C ILE A 217 5.92 6.20 18.54
N ASN A 218 5.17 5.75 19.54
CA ASN A 218 5.75 4.97 20.61
C ASN A 218 6.07 3.54 20.14
N LYS A 219 7.28 3.35 19.63
CA LYS A 219 7.76 2.05 19.10
C LYS A 219 7.87 0.94 20.16
N GLU A 220 7.78 1.26 21.45
CA GLU A 220 7.76 0.28 22.54
C GLU A 220 6.35 -0.27 22.82
N SER A 221 5.31 0.44 22.40
CA SER A 221 3.93 -0.05 22.45
C SER A 221 3.64 -0.85 21.19
N SER A 222 3.52 -2.17 21.31
CA SER A 222 3.24 -3.04 20.17
C SER A 222 1.91 -2.70 19.49
N ALA A 223 0.89 -2.34 20.28
CA ALA A 223 -0.42 -1.93 19.77
C ALA A 223 -0.33 -0.63 18.96
N GLU A 224 0.42 0.36 19.45
CA GLU A 224 0.60 1.63 18.73
C GLU A 224 1.44 1.44 17.46
N LEU A 225 2.51 0.64 17.54
CA LEU A 225 3.35 0.34 16.39
C LEU A 225 2.57 -0.38 15.27
N GLU A 226 1.73 -1.35 15.64
CA GLU A 226 0.86 -2.04 14.69
C GLU A 226 -0.17 -1.09 14.06
N GLU A 227 -0.84 -0.26 14.87
CA GLU A 227 -1.77 0.74 14.37
C GLU A 227 -1.09 1.70 13.39
N ALA A 228 0.14 2.14 13.73
CA ALA A 228 0.92 3.03 12.89
C ALA A 228 1.26 2.41 11.54
N ILE A 229 1.76 1.18 11.53
CA ILE A 229 2.08 0.46 10.29
C ILE A 229 0.86 0.30 9.39
N ARG A 230 -0.30 -0.03 9.97
CA ARG A 230 -1.55 -0.24 9.23
C ARG A 230 -2.18 1.08 8.75
N SER A 231 -1.90 2.19 9.44
CA SER A 231 -2.50 3.49 9.13
C SER A 231 -1.60 4.43 8.34
N MET A 232 -0.31 4.11 8.20
CA MET A 232 0.70 5.05 7.71
C MET A 232 0.37 5.63 6.33
N TYR A 233 -0.06 4.77 5.39
CA TYR A 233 -0.47 5.23 4.05
C TYR A 233 -1.56 6.31 4.14
N ARG A 234 -2.59 6.08 4.95
CA ARG A 234 -3.68 7.05 5.15
C ARG A 234 -3.17 8.34 5.80
N TRP A 235 -2.25 8.25 6.77
CA TRP A 235 -1.66 9.45 7.38
C TRP A 235 -0.84 10.27 6.37
N TYR A 236 -0.11 9.62 5.46
CA TYR A 236 0.53 10.33 4.35
C TYR A 236 -0.48 10.94 3.38
N LYS A 237 -1.57 10.22 3.07
CA LYS A 237 -2.62 10.69 2.16
C LYS A 237 -3.42 11.88 2.70
N ASP A 238 -3.71 11.89 4.00
CA ASP A 238 -4.54 12.91 4.64
C ASP A 238 -3.73 14.10 5.19
N ALA A 239 -2.40 14.08 5.11
CA ALA A 239 -1.55 15.22 5.46
C ALA A 239 -1.77 16.40 4.49
N GLU A 240 -1.65 17.63 4.98
CA GLU A 240 -1.74 18.85 4.15
C GLU A 240 -0.57 18.93 3.15
N VAL A 241 0.62 18.49 3.59
CA VAL A 241 1.83 18.42 2.77
C VAL A 241 2.75 17.33 3.31
N CYS A 242 3.35 16.55 2.40
CA CYS A 242 4.50 15.73 2.72
C CYS A 242 5.78 16.50 2.38
N ILE A 243 6.54 16.83 3.43
CA ILE A 243 7.82 17.51 3.31
C ILE A 243 8.90 16.44 3.22
N VAL A 244 9.61 16.41 2.09
CA VAL A 244 10.68 15.45 1.84
C VAL A 244 12.03 16.11 2.04
N TYR A 245 12.89 15.54 2.88
CA TYR A 245 14.26 16.00 3.05
C TYR A 245 15.27 15.00 2.49
N LEU A 246 15.99 15.42 1.44
CA LEU A 246 16.94 14.62 0.65
C LEU A 246 18.40 14.84 1.06
N GLY A 247 18.65 15.45 2.22
CA GLY A 247 20.01 15.59 2.76
C GLY A 247 20.88 16.50 1.91
N GLU A 248 21.89 15.94 1.24
CA GLU A 248 22.91 16.68 0.50
C GLU A 248 22.52 16.99 -0.96
N SER A 249 21.38 16.49 -1.42
CA SER A 249 20.87 16.77 -2.76
C SER A 249 20.62 18.27 -2.93
N THR A 250 20.96 18.85 -4.08
CA THR A 250 20.70 20.26 -4.39
C THR A 250 19.94 20.46 -5.70
N THR A 251 19.92 19.44 -6.56
CA THR A 251 19.31 19.49 -7.89
C THR A 251 18.63 18.16 -8.23
N LEU A 252 17.81 18.15 -9.28
CA LEU A 252 17.14 16.94 -9.78
C LEU A 252 18.12 15.85 -10.24
N GLU A 253 19.29 16.23 -10.77
CA GLU A 253 20.35 15.29 -11.17
C GLU A 253 20.85 14.41 -10.01
N ASN A 254 20.61 14.82 -8.75
CA ASN A 254 21.01 14.04 -7.59
C ASN A 254 20.04 12.91 -7.26
N PHE A 255 18.81 12.91 -7.80
CA PHE A 255 17.77 11.94 -7.45
C PHE A 255 18.19 10.50 -7.74
N GLU A 256 18.87 10.25 -8.87
CA GLU A 256 19.37 8.92 -9.24
C GLU A 256 20.27 8.29 -8.15
N ARG A 257 21.02 9.13 -7.44
CA ARG A 257 21.98 8.71 -6.41
C ARG A 257 21.42 8.82 -5.00
N GLU A 258 20.21 9.36 -4.85
CA GLU A 258 19.62 9.66 -3.56
C GLU A 258 18.98 8.39 -2.95
N PRO A 259 19.52 7.87 -1.83
CA PRO A 259 19.05 6.61 -1.25
C PRO A 259 17.59 6.63 -0.79
N TRP A 260 16.95 7.80 -0.71
CA TRP A 260 15.52 7.90 -0.49
C TRP A 260 14.71 7.10 -1.51
N PHE A 261 15.08 7.09 -2.80
CA PHE A 261 14.37 6.34 -3.84
C PHE A 261 14.52 4.82 -3.75
N THR A 262 15.50 4.34 -2.99
CA THR A 262 15.78 2.91 -2.81
C THR A 262 15.30 2.36 -1.46
N ARG A 263 14.61 3.14 -0.63
CA ARG A 263 14.05 2.64 0.64
C ARG A 263 12.65 2.04 0.42
N GLY A 264 12.30 0.99 1.17
CA GLY A 264 10.98 0.34 1.07
C GLY A 264 9.84 1.29 1.40
N TRP A 265 9.86 1.87 2.60
CA TRP A 265 8.80 2.75 3.11
C TRP A 265 8.55 3.99 2.25
N THR A 266 9.57 4.56 1.61
CA THR A 266 9.43 5.80 0.82
C THR A 266 8.55 5.63 -0.42
N LEU A 267 8.19 4.40 -0.82
CA LEU A 267 7.24 4.17 -1.90
C LEU A 267 5.84 4.70 -1.55
N GLN A 268 5.33 4.36 -0.36
CA GLN A 268 4.04 4.90 0.08
C GLN A 268 4.15 6.38 0.48
N GLU A 269 5.30 6.82 0.98
CA GLU A 269 5.54 8.23 1.30
C GLU A 269 5.55 9.12 0.04
N LEU A 270 5.90 8.55 -1.13
CA LEU A 270 5.81 9.19 -2.44
C LEU A 270 4.38 9.16 -2.99
N LEU A 271 3.74 7.99 -2.98
CA LEU A 271 2.48 7.78 -3.69
C LEU A 271 1.26 8.30 -2.94
N ALA A 272 1.23 8.18 -1.60
CA ALA A 272 0.06 8.51 -0.81
C ALA A 272 -0.28 10.02 -0.75
N PRO A 273 0.68 10.94 -0.54
CA PRO A 273 0.36 12.36 -0.37
C PRO A 273 -0.17 13.02 -1.64
N LYS A 274 -1.15 13.92 -1.49
CA LYS A 274 -1.65 14.76 -2.59
C LYS A 274 -0.70 15.93 -2.90
N ARG A 275 -0.03 16.44 -1.88
CA ARG A 275 0.94 17.54 -1.99
C ARG A 275 2.29 17.12 -1.44
N MET A 276 3.35 17.40 -2.20
CA MET A 276 4.73 17.16 -1.79
C MET A 276 5.61 18.38 -2.02
N ARG A 277 6.67 18.50 -1.20
CA ARG A 277 7.75 19.47 -1.42
C ARG A 277 9.09 18.86 -1.07
N PHE A 278 10.03 18.87 -2.02
CA PHE A 278 11.37 18.32 -1.89
C PHE A 278 12.36 19.41 -1.49
N TYR A 279 13.02 19.16 -0.37
CA TYR A 279 14.09 19.99 0.17
C TYR A 279 15.41 19.24 0.15
N GLY A 280 16.44 19.96 -0.28
CA GLY A 280 17.81 19.51 -0.33
C GLY A 280 18.62 19.99 0.87
N ARG A 281 19.91 20.23 0.61
CA ARG A 281 20.84 20.80 1.59
C ARG A 281 20.29 22.13 2.13
N ASP A 282 20.53 22.37 3.42
CA ASP A 282 20.15 23.62 4.11
C ASP A 282 18.67 23.99 4.02
N TRP A 283 17.78 23.00 3.81
CA TRP A 283 16.34 23.22 3.61
C TRP A 283 16.01 24.12 2.40
N ALA A 284 16.91 24.18 1.42
CA ALA A 284 16.64 24.80 0.14
C ALA A 284 15.74 23.89 -0.71
N PRO A 285 14.69 24.42 -1.37
CA PRO A 285 13.88 23.62 -2.27
C PRO A 285 14.73 23.13 -3.45
N ILE A 286 14.55 21.87 -3.87
CA ILE A 286 15.29 21.29 -5.02
C ILE A 286 15.00 22.06 -6.31
N CYS A 287 13.74 22.48 -6.48
CA CYS A 287 13.33 23.41 -7.52
C CYS A 287 12.72 24.64 -6.84
N PRO A 288 13.40 25.81 -6.89
CA PRO A 288 12.85 27.06 -6.38
C PRO A 288 11.50 27.36 -7.02
N ASP A 289 10.65 28.07 -6.29
CA ASP A 289 9.41 28.57 -6.86
C ASP A 289 9.76 29.50 -8.01
N THR A 290 9.39 29.14 -9.23
CA THR A 290 9.37 30.10 -10.33
C THR A 290 8.43 31.21 -9.86
N GLN A 291 8.97 32.42 -9.66
CA GLN A 291 8.16 33.62 -9.54
C GLN A 291 7.36 33.74 -10.84
N GLY A 292 6.18 33.11 -10.86
CA GLY A 292 5.15 33.52 -11.77
C GLY A 292 4.89 34.98 -11.42
N LYS A 293 5.19 35.87 -12.36
CA LYS A 293 4.38 37.07 -12.52
C LYS A 293 2.96 36.55 -12.75
N HIS A 294 2.26 36.31 -11.67
CA HIS A 294 0.83 36.40 -11.69
C HIS A 294 0.58 37.88 -11.95
N ASP A 295 0.32 38.21 -13.22
CA ASP A 295 -0.37 39.44 -13.60
C ASP A 295 -1.81 39.32 -13.06
N ASP A 296 -1.96 39.20 -11.74
CA ASP A 296 -3.23 39.32 -11.06
C ASP A 296 -3.45 40.84 -10.94
N GLU A 297 -4.23 41.40 -11.88
CA GLU A 297 -4.67 42.81 -11.89
C GLU A 297 -5.54 43.19 -10.67
N ASP A 298 -5.85 42.23 -9.80
CA ASP A 298 -6.61 42.44 -8.59
C ASP A 298 -5.67 42.51 -7.38
N GLY A 299 -5.39 43.75 -6.94
CA GLY A 299 -4.47 44.13 -5.87
C GLY A 299 -4.82 43.65 -4.46
N GLU A 300 -5.13 42.36 -4.29
CA GLU A 300 -5.22 41.72 -3.00
C GLU A 300 -3.95 40.88 -2.79
N SER A 301 -3.18 41.22 -1.76
CA SER A 301 -1.95 40.53 -1.35
C SER A 301 -2.27 39.11 -0.87
N SER A 302 -2.67 38.23 -1.80
CA SER A 302 -2.90 36.82 -1.56
C SER A 302 -1.54 36.16 -1.39
N ARG A 303 -1.27 35.67 -0.18
CA ARG A 303 -0.09 34.86 0.13
C ARG A 303 0.02 33.76 -0.93
N ALA A 304 1.10 33.78 -1.72
CA ALA A 304 1.32 32.85 -2.82
C ALA A 304 1.03 31.41 -2.36
N LYS A 305 0.15 30.70 -3.10
CA LYS A 305 -0.24 29.34 -2.78
C LYS A 305 1.02 28.47 -2.65
N PRO A 306 1.20 27.70 -1.56
CA PRO A 306 2.38 26.86 -1.40
C PRO A 306 2.51 25.85 -2.53
N THR A 307 3.70 25.75 -3.13
CA THR A 307 3.99 24.91 -4.30
C THR A 307 3.79 23.42 -4.00
N ASN A 308 3.29 22.70 -5.01
CA ASN A 308 3.18 21.25 -5.04
C ASN A 308 4.13 20.67 -6.09
N ASP A 309 5.18 19.98 -5.66
CA ASP A 309 6.17 19.40 -6.57
C ASP A 309 5.61 18.27 -7.45
N LYS A 310 4.46 17.69 -7.07
CA LYS A 310 3.73 16.74 -7.93
C LYS A 310 3.06 17.41 -9.15
N GLU A 311 2.96 18.74 -9.16
CA GLU A 311 2.45 19.50 -10.32
C GLU A 311 3.58 19.98 -11.24
N ASN A 312 4.85 19.84 -10.82
CA ASN A 312 6.01 20.23 -11.63
C ASN A 312 6.44 19.09 -12.58
N ALA A 313 6.30 19.33 -13.88
CA ALA A 313 6.60 18.33 -14.92
C ALA A 313 8.05 17.80 -14.86
N SER A 314 9.05 18.66 -14.64
CA SER A 314 10.46 18.25 -14.58
C SER A 314 10.75 17.37 -13.37
N ILE A 315 10.14 17.67 -12.21
CA ILE A 315 10.28 16.85 -11.00
C ILE A 315 9.63 15.49 -11.23
N VAL A 316 8.38 15.47 -11.72
CA VAL A 316 7.63 14.23 -11.95
C VAL A 316 8.33 13.34 -12.97
N ALA A 317 8.83 13.90 -14.07
CA ALA A 317 9.59 13.16 -15.07
C ALA A 317 10.87 12.54 -14.49
N THR A 318 11.61 13.30 -13.67
CA THR A 318 12.82 12.80 -13.00
C THR A 318 12.49 11.67 -12.01
N ILE A 319 11.42 11.81 -11.22
CA ILE A 319 10.97 10.76 -10.29
C ILE A 319 10.55 9.51 -11.07
N SER A 320 9.82 9.68 -12.17
CA SER A 320 9.37 8.58 -13.04
C SER A 320 10.55 7.77 -13.56
N GLU A 321 11.59 8.44 -14.06
CA GLU A 321 12.83 7.82 -14.53
C GLU A 321 13.56 7.05 -13.42
N VAL A 322 13.77 7.70 -12.27
CA VAL A 322 14.56 7.11 -11.16
C VAL A 322 13.81 5.97 -10.46
N ALA A 323 12.50 6.13 -10.23
CA ALA A 323 11.70 5.17 -9.48
C ALA A 323 11.06 4.09 -10.35
N GLY A 324 10.99 4.29 -11.68
CA GLY A 324 10.29 3.40 -12.61
C GLY A 324 8.77 3.40 -12.41
N ILE A 325 8.20 4.54 -11.98
CA ILE A 325 6.77 4.71 -11.68
C ILE A 325 6.16 5.63 -12.72
N PRO A 326 5.03 5.28 -13.38
CA PRO A 326 4.35 6.16 -14.31
C PRO A 326 4.03 7.53 -13.70
N GLU A 327 4.13 8.59 -14.50
CA GLU A 327 3.88 9.95 -14.02
C GLU A 327 2.48 10.13 -13.43
N ASP A 328 1.47 9.48 -14.04
CA ASP A 328 0.09 9.54 -13.56
C ASP A 328 -0.06 8.93 -12.16
N ASP A 329 0.63 7.82 -11.89
CA ASP A 329 0.67 7.22 -10.56
C ASP A 329 1.43 8.09 -9.55
N ILE A 330 2.45 8.85 -9.98
CA ILE A 330 3.15 9.81 -9.10
C ILE A 330 2.21 10.97 -8.71
N ARG A 331 1.46 11.50 -9.69
CA ARG A 331 0.50 12.60 -9.49
C ARG A 331 -0.68 12.16 -8.64
N GLU A 332 -1.28 11.03 -8.99
CA GLU A 332 -2.49 10.52 -8.35
C GLU A 332 -2.54 8.99 -8.31
N PHE A 333 -2.12 8.43 -7.17
CA PHE A 333 -2.15 6.99 -6.95
C PHE A 333 -3.42 6.52 -6.23
N HIS A 334 -3.99 5.43 -6.75
CA HIS A 334 -5.13 4.74 -6.15
C HIS A 334 -4.72 3.33 -5.66
N PRO A 335 -4.64 3.10 -4.33
CA PRO A 335 -4.39 1.79 -3.75
C PRO A 335 -5.40 0.75 -4.19
N SER A 336 -4.92 -0.46 -4.46
CA SER A 336 -5.74 -1.62 -4.87
C SER A 336 -4.86 -2.85 -5.10
N CYS A 337 -5.48 -4.03 -5.16
CA CYS A 337 -4.84 -5.27 -5.61
C CYS A 337 -4.73 -5.40 -7.14
N HIS A 338 -4.86 -4.29 -7.88
CA HIS A 338 -4.64 -4.24 -9.32
C HIS A 338 -3.19 -3.96 -9.70
N ARG A 339 -2.78 -4.38 -10.91
CA ARG A 339 -1.44 -4.15 -11.46
C ARG A 339 -0.32 -4.66 -10.55
N VAL A 340 -0.51 -5.85 -9.97
CA VAL A 340 0.40 -6.43 -8.95
C VAL A 340 1.84 -6.49 -9.44
N ALA A 341 2.07 -7.03 -10.63
CA ALA A 341 3.41 -7.15 -11.20
C ALA A 341 4.10 -5.79 -11.36
N GLN A 342 3.37 -4.76 -11.80
CA GLN A 342 3.89 -3.40 -11.96
C GLN A 342 4.27 -2.78 -10.61
N LYS A 343 3.37 -2.83 -9.63
CA LYS A 343 3.60 -2.30 -8.27
C LYS A 343 4.75 -3.03 -7.56
N MET A 344 4.85 -4.34 -7.74
CA MET A 344 5.99 -5.13 -7.25
C MET A 344 7.29 -4.76 -7.98
N GLY A 345 7.21 -4.44 -9.28
CA GLY A 345 8.32 -3.86 -10.06
C GLY A 345 8.86 -2.57 -9.43
N TRP A 346 7.99 -1.66 -9.01
CA TRP A 346 8.37 -0.42 -8.29
C TRP A 346 9.08 -0.70 -6.95
N ALA A 347 8.70 -1.79 -6.29
CA ALA A 347 9.30 -2.24 -5.03
C ALA A 347 10.58 -3.07 -5.22
N SER A 348 10.83 -3.60 -6.41
CA SER A 348 11.86 -4.62 -6.68
C SER A 348 13.31 -4.19 -6.43
N LYS A 349 13.59 -2.88 -6.48
CA LYS A 349 14.92 -2.29 -6.22
C LYS A 349 15.03 -1.67 -4.82
N ARG A 350 13.93 -1.66 -4.06
CA ARG A 350 13.87 -1.04 -2.75
C ARG A 350 14.36 -1.99 -1.66
N GLN A 351 14.96 -1.41 -0.63
CA GLN A 351 15.60 -2.14 0.47
C GLN A 351 15.01 -1.71 1.81
N THR A 352 14.97 -2.65 2.74
CA THR A 352 14.52 -2.44 4.12
C THR A 352 15.54 -3.01 5.09
N THR A 353 15.59 -2.43 6.30
CA THR A 353 16.50 -2.90 7.35
C THR A 353 15.97 -4.17 8.01
N ARG A 354 14.67 -4.22 8.29
CA ARG A 354 13.99 -5.43 8.77
C ARG A 354 13.41 -6.19 7.58
N LEU A 355 13.46 -7.52 7.63
CA LEU A 355 12.97 -8.36 6.53
C LEU A 355 11.46 -8.20 6.34
N GLU A 356 10.71 -8.06 7.44
CA GLU A 356 9.26 -7.94 7.43
C GLU A 356 8.78 -6.61 6.83
N ASP A 357 9.61 -5.56 6.90
CA ASP A 357 9.27 -4.25 6.34
C ASP A 357 9.12 -4.28 4.81
N VAL A 358 9.69 -5.27 4.12
CA VAL A 358 9.41 -5.49 2.69
C VAL A 358 7.92 -5.69 2.46
N ALA A 359 7.25 -6.39 3.38
CA ALA A 359 5.80 -6.62 3.31
C ALA A 359 5.02 -5.43 3.86
N TYR A 360 5.39 -4.95 5.06
CA TYR A 360 4.63 -3.91 5.75
C TYR A 360 4.63 -2.57 5.01
N SER A 361 5.71 -2.25 4.30
CA SER A 361 5.77 -1.04 3.47
C SER A 361 4.84 -1.06 2.25
N LEU A 362 4.30 -2.23 1.88
CA LEU A 362 3.43 -2.42 0.71
C LEU A 362 1.95 -2.59 1.05
N ILE A 363 1.59 -2.78 2.33
CA ILE A 363 0.19 -3.00 2.77
C ILE A 363 -0.73 -1.88 2.24
N GLY A 364 -0.33 -0.62 2.41
CA GLY A 364 -1.11 0.53 1.95
C GLY A 364 -1.09 0.76 0.43
N ILE A 365 -0.11 0.20 -0.29
CA ILE A 365 -0.05 0.25 -1.76
C ILE A 365 -1.09 -0.69 -2.39
N PHE A 366 -1.31 -1.84 -1.74
CA PHE A 366 -2.25 -2.87 -2.18
C PHE A 366 -3.63 -2.77 -1.54
N ASP A 367 -3.82 -1.83 -0.59
CA ASP A 367 -5.05 -1.66 0.19
C ASP A 367 -5.51 -2.96 0.87
N ILE A 368 -4.57 -3.65 1.51
CA ILE A 368 -4.86 -4.88 2.23
C ILE A 368 -4.65 -4.71 3.73
N SER A 369 -5.06 -5.70 4.51
CA SER A 369 -4.84 -5.74 5.95
C SER A 369 -4.25 -7.10 6.32
N ILE A 370 -3.03 -7.09 6.85
CA ILE A 370 -2.38 -8.27 7.44
C ILE A 370 -1.96 -7.96 8.90
N PRO A 371 -1.93 -8.97 9.80
CA PRO A 371 -1.38 -8.80 11.15
C PRO A 371 0.11 -8.45 11.11
N VAL A 372 0.53 -7.52 11.97
CA VAL A 372 1.94 -7.11 12.07
C VAL A 372 2.61 -7.87 13.20
N ALA A 373 3.61 -8.70 12.89
CA ALA A 373 4.42 -9.39 13.88
C ALA A 373 5.92 -9.31 13.55
N TYR A 374 6.66 -8.44 14.23
CA TYR A 374 8.11 -8.39 14.07
C TYR A 374 8.78 -9.64 14.66
N GLY A 375 9.72 -10.22 13.90
CA GLY A 375 10.36 -11.50 14.21
C GLY A 375 9.86 -12.67 13.36
N GLU A 376 8.89 -12.45 12.45
CA GLU A 376 8.39 -13.50 11.55
C GLU A 376 9.20 -13.66 10.25
N GLY A 377 10.14 -12.76 9.97
CA GLY A 377 11.04 -12.83 8.82
C GLY A 377 10.30 -12.85 7.47
N SER A 378 10.71 -13.74 6.56
CA SER A 378 10.14 -13.84 5.21
C SER A 378 8.66 -14.25 5.17
N ARG A 379 8.10 -14.74 6.30
CA ARG A 379 6.68 -15.07 6.41
C ARG A 379 5.79 -13.85 6.22
N ALA A 380 6.25 -12.66 6.59
CA ALA A 380 5.49 -11.42 6.40
C ALA A 380 5.19 -11.18 4.90
N PHE A 381 6.18 -11.38 4.02
CA PHE A 381 5.98 -11.22 2.57
C PHE A 381 5.09 -12.31 1.98
N HIS A 382 5.19 -13.54 2.50
CA HIS A 382 4.25 -14.61 2.12
C HIS A 382 2.79 -14.24 2.47
N LYS A 383 2.52 -13.73 3.68
CA LYS A 383 1.18 -13.27 4.09
C LYS A 383 0.67 -12.12 3.22
N LEU A 384 1.55 -11.20 2.83
CA LEU A 384 1.21 -10.14 1.87
C LEU A 384 0.75 -10.76 0.54
N MET A 385 1.53 -11.67 -0.05
CA MET A 385 1.18 -12.32 -1.31
C MET A 385 -0.12 -13.14 -1.21
N GLU A 386 -0.35 -13.83 -0.10
CA GLU A 386 -1.59 -14.54 0.17
C GLU A 386 -2.80 -13.59 0.21
N ALA A 387 -2.69 -12.49 0.95
CA ALA A 387 -3.76 -11.48 1.02
C ALA A 387 -4.00 -10.78 -0.32
N ILE A 388 -2.95 -10.50 -1.11
CA ILE A 388 -3.10 -9.99 -2.47
C ILE A 388 -3.80 -11.02 -3.35
N SER A 389 -3.43 -12.31 -3.24
CA SER A 389 -4.03 -13.36 -4.06
C SER A 389 -5.53 -13.51 -3.87
N GLN A 390 -6.05 -13.21 -2.67
CA GLN A 390 -7.49 -13.25 -2.37
C GLN A 390 -8.27 -12.07 -2.97
N ASN A 391 -7.59 -11.00 -3.38
CA ASN A 391 -8.20 -9.74 -3.85
C ASN A 391 -7.79 -9.39 -5.29
N CYS A 392 -6.85 -10.12 -5.89
CA CYS A 392 -6.35 -9.92 -7.24
C CYS A 392 -7.04 -10.89 -8.23
N LYS A 393 -7.27 -10.42 -9.46
CA LYS A 393 -7.89 -11.21 -10.55
C LYS A 393 -7.05 -11.22 -11.83
N GLU A 394 -5.92 -10.54 -11.81
CA GLU A 394 -5.06 -10.28 -12.97
C GLU A 394 -4.05 -11.42 -13.13
N PRO A 395 -3.93 -12.03 -14.32
CA PRO A 395 -3.00 -13.15 -14.55
C PRO A 395 -1.54 -12.76 -14.30
N GLU A 396 -1.18 -11.49 -14.47
CA GLU A 396 0.15 -10.93 -14.22
C GLU A 396 0.63 -11.16 -12.79
N PHE A 397 -0.28 -11.45 -11.85
CA PHE A 397 0.07 -11.96 -10.54
C PHE A 397 1.10 -13.11 -10.61
N PHE A 398 1.00 -13.98 -11.62
CA PHE A 398 1.89 -15.12 -11.83
C PHE A 398 3.15 -14.80 -12.65
N ALA A 399 3.28 -13.59 -13.21
CA ALA A 399 4.35 -13.19 -14.12
C ALA A 399 5.64 -12.75 -13.39
N TRP A 400 6.20 -13.66 -12.60
CA TRP A 400 7.45 -13.45 -11.87
C TRP A 400 8.50 -14.53 -12.19
N ALA A 401 9.75 -14.25 -11.84
CA ALA A 401 10.88 -15.14 -12.03
C ALA A 401 11.73 -15.18 -10.76
N GLY A 402 12.61 -16.17 -10.63
CA GLY A 402 13.45 -16.38 -9.46
C GLY A 402 12.84 -17.31 -8.43
N ASP A 403 13.29 -17.18 -7.19
CA ASP A 403 12.95 -18.12 -6.11
C ASP A 403 11.50 -17.98 -5.64
N PRO A 404 10.77 -19.11 -5.48
CA PRO A 404 9.48 -19.11 -4.81
C PRO A 404 9.62 -18.80 -3.31
N SER A 405 8.51 -18.45 -2.67
CA SER A 405 8.42 -18.29 -1.23
C SER A 405 8.83 -19.59 -0.52
N PRO A 406 9.58 -19.51 0.59
CA PRO A 406 9.89 -20.69 1.41
C PRO A 406 8.65 -21.42 1.94
N HIS A 407 7.47 -20.79 1.90
CA HIS A 407 6.21 -21.34 2.38
C HIS A 407 5.29 -21.83 1.26
N SER A 408 5.46 -21.36 0.01
CA SER A 408 4.57 -21.72 -1.10
C SER A 408 5.24 -21.53 -2.46
N LEU A 409 5.06 -22.53 -3.34
CA LEU A 409 5.47 -22.46 -4.75
C LEU A 409 4.61 -21.54 -5.60
N GLY A 410 3.42 -21.18 -5.11
CA GLY A 410 2.51 -20.27 -5.79
C GLY A 410 2.91 -18.80 -5.70
N PHE A 411 3.77 -18.46 -4.74
CA PHE A 411 4.13 -17.08 -4.45
C PHE A 411 5.64 -16.83 -4.61
N PRO A 412 6.05 -15.62 -5.00
CA PRO A 412 7.46 -15.24 -5.08
C PRO A 412 8.07 -15.06 -3.68
N SER A 413 9.39 -15.17 -3.60
CA SER A 413 10.16 -14.92 -2.36
C SER A 413 10.26 -13.44 -1.98
N SER A 414 10.20 -12.53 -2.96
CA SER A 414 10.32 -11.08 -2.75
C SER A 414 9.79 -10.28 -3.95
N PRO A 415 9.64 -8.95 -3.84
CA PRO A 415 9.30 -8.09 -4.98
C PRO A 415 10.33 -8.15 -6.12
N ALA A 416 11.59 -8.54 -5.84
CA ALA A 416 12.64 -8.67 -6.85
C ALA A 416 12.30 -9.68 -7.95
N CYS A 417 11.41 -10.64 -7.65
CA CYS A 417 10.94 -11.62 -8.62
C CYS A 417 10.15 -10.99 -9.79
N TYR A 418 9.63 -9.77 -9.63
CA TYR A 418 8.94 -9.02 -10.69
C TYR A 418 9.85 -8.01 -11.42
N ARG A 419 11.15 -7.94 -11.08
CA ARG A 419 12.06 -6.89 -11.60
C ARG A 419 12.15 -6.83 -13.12
N LYS A 420 12.13 -7.99 -13.78
CA LYS A 420 12.26 -8.13 -15.24
C LYS A 420 10.92 -8.41 -15.92
N PHE A 421 9.81 -8.14 -15.25
CA PHE A 421 8.51 -8.23 -15.89
C PHE A 421 8.40 -7.14 -16.94
N ASP A 422 8.09 -7.52 -18.17
CA ASP A 422 7.78 -6.59 -19.24
C ASP A 422 6.30 -6.18 -19.12
N PRO A 423 5.98 -4.91 -18.83
CA PRO A 423 4.59 -4.45 -18.77
C PRO A 423 3.83 -4.64 -20.08
N GLN A 424 4.51 -4.80 -21.23
CA GLN A 424 3.84 -5.13 -22.49
C GLN A 424 3.23 -6.53 -22.48
N LEU A 425 3.76 -7.45 -21.67
CA LEU A 425 3.16 -8.76 -21.40
C LEU A 425 1.93 -8.67 -20.49
N ALA A 426 1.79 -7.56 -19.74
CA ALA A 426 0.61 -7.22 -18.93
C ALA A 426 -0.54 -6.66 -19.77
N HIS A 427 -0.28 -6.26 -21.01
CA HIS A 427 -1.34 -5.79 -21.86
C HIS A 427 -2.16 -7.00 -22.30
N PRO A 428 -3.42 -7.13 -21.85
CA PRO A 428 -4.28 -8.16 -22.38
C PRO A 428 -4.40 -7.88 -23.87
N LEU A 429 -3.91 -8.79 -24.72
CA LEU A 429 -4.48 -9.07 -26.04
C LEU A 429 -5.19 -7.87 -26.71
N ALA A 430 -4.48 -6.75 -26.89
CA ALA A 430 -4.97 -5.45 -27.35
C ALA A 430 -6.20 -4.83 -26.60
N PRO A 431 -6.21 -3.50 -26.36
CA PRO A 431 -7.41 -2.76 -25.91
C PRO A 431 -8.55 -2.70 -26.95
N ALA A 432 -8.48 -3.48 -28.03
CA ALA A 432 -9.45 -3.45 -29.11
C ALA A 432 -10.78 -4.12 -28.77
N ASN A 433 -10.84 -4.98 -27.74
CA ASN A 433 -12.09 -5.63 -27.36
C ASN A 433 -12.23 -5.88 -25.83
N PRO A 434 -12.99 -5.05 -25.10
CA PRO A 434 -13.23 -5.22 -23.67
C PRO A 434 -14.02 -6.49 -23.30
N LEU A 435 -14.53 -7.25 -24.28
CA LEU A 435 -15.13 -8.58 -24.04
C LEU A 435 -14.07 -9.67 -23.81
N ARG A 436 -12.80 -9.43 -24.16
CA ARG A 436 -11.73 -10.41 -24.01
C ARG A 436 -11.26 -10.47 -22.57
N GLN A 437 -11.51 -11.60 -21.96
CA GLN A 437 -11.20 -11.88 -20.57
C GLN A 437 -9.96 -12.78 -20.50
N ALA A 438 -8.85 -12.26 -19.95
CA ALA A 438 -7.59 -12.98 -19.85
C ALA A 438 -7.49 -13.76 -18.53
N GLY A 439 -6.93 -14.97 -18.61
CA GLY A 439 -6.58 -15.82 -17.48
C GLY A 439 -7.74 -16.25 -16.58
N ASP A 440 -7.38 -16.94 -15.49
CA ASP A 440 -8.31 -17.35 -14.44
C ASP A 440 -8.45 -16.22 -13.39
N PRO A 441 -9.63 -15.61 -13.22
CA PRO A 441 -9.85 -14.57 -12.20
C PRO A 441 -10.18 -15.15 -10.82
N SER A 442 -10.22 -16.48 -10.66
CA SER A 442 -10.75 -17.20 -9.50
C SER A 442 -9.74 -18.11 -8.81
N PHE A 443 -8.44 -17.93 -9.07
CA PHE A 443 -7.39 -18.68 -8.38
C PHE A 443 -7.50 -18.51 -6.86
N THR A 444 -7.28 -19.60 -6.13
CA THR A 444 -7.61 -19.68 -4.69
C THR A 444 -6.53 -20.42 -3.92
N SER A 445 -6.17 -19.92 -2.73
CA SER A 445 -5.29 -20.63 -1.79
C SER A 445 -6.07 -21.74 -1.08
N THR A 446 -5.58 -22.98 -1.18
CA THR A 446 -6.12 -24.15 -0.47
C THR A 446 -5.13 -24.63 0.59
N LYS A 447 -5.53 -25.65 1.39
CA LYS A 447 -4.61 -26.32 2.33
C LYS A 447 -3.40 -26.97 1.63
N LEU A 448 -3.55 -27.34 0.36
CA LEU A 448 -2.51 -28.03 -0.41
C LEU A 448 -1.56 -27.04 -1.10
N GLY A 449 -2.11 -25.91 -1.55
CA GLY A 449 -1.37 -24.96 -2.37
C GLY A 449 -2.29 -23.96 -3.06
N LEU A 450 -1.70 -23.11 -3.89
CA LEU A 450 -2.42 -22.16 -4.72
C LEU A 450 -2.99 -22.87 -5.96
N GLN A 451 -4.31 -22.93 -6.07
CA GLN A 451 -5.01 -23.51 -7.21
C GLN A 451 -5.32 -22.44 -8.26
N VAL A 452 -5.00 -22.73 -9.52
CA VAL A 452 -5.24 -21.83 -10.67
C VAL A 452 -5.51 -22.67 -11.92
N ASN A 453 -6.44 -22.24 -12.76
CA ASN A 453 -6.62 -22.83 -14.08
C ASN A 453 -5.61 -22.24 -15.07
N LEU A 454 -4.86 -23.11 -15.75
CA LEU A 454 -3.86 -22.71 -16.75
C LEU A 454 -4.15 -23.40 -18.08
N PHE A 455 -3.76 -22.74 -19.17
CA PHE A 455 -3.61 -23.41 -20.46
C PHE A 455 -2.27 -24.14 -20.43
N VAL A 456 -2.29 -25.47 -20.52
CA VAL A 456 -1.10 -26.31 -20.33
C VAL A 456 -0.58 -26.83 -21.67
N ILE A 457 0.72 -26.68 -21.87
CA ILE A 457 1.45 -27.24 -23.02
C ILE A 457 2.51 -28.20 -22.47
N PRO A 458 2.38 -29.52 -22.70
CA PRO A 458 3.43 -30.46 -22.39
C PRO A 458 4.67 -30.19 -23.23
N VAL A 459 5.85 -30.22 -22.61
CA VAL A 459 7.12 -29.89 -23.28
C VAL A 459 8.22 -30.90 -22.98
N THR A 460 9.07 -31.14 -23.97
CA THR A 460 10.34 -31.83 -23.81
C THR A 460 11.46 -30.82 -23.66
N CYS A 461 12.35 -31.08 -22.69
CA CYS A 461 13.51 -30.25 -22.42
C CYS A 461 14.75 -30.79 -23.14
N PHE A 462 15.39 -29.94 -23.94
CA PHE A 462 16.62 -30.26 -24.65
C PHE A 462 17.74 -29.31 -24.23
N ARG A 463 18.89 -29.88 -23.86
CA ARG A 463 20.11 -29.09 -23.64
C ARG A 463 20.78 -28.81 -24.99
N TYR A 464 21.11 -27.56 -25.26
CA TYR A 464 21.83 -27.15 -26.46
C TYR A 464 23.00 -26.20 -26.13
N ARG A 465 23.89 -25.98 -27.10
CA ARG A 465 24.97 -25.00 -27.00
C ARG A 465 24.80 -23.95 -28.11
N PRO A 466 24.53 -22.68 -27.79
CA PRO A 466 24.51 -21.62 -28.77
C PRO A 466 25.96 -21.31 -29.16
N ASP A 467 26.39 -21.91 -30.26
CA ASP A 467 27.66 -21.65 -30.95
C ASP A 467 28.94 -22.24 -30.35
N ARG A 468 29.88 -22.68 -31.21
CA ARG A 468 31.16 -23.32 -30.81
C ARG A 468 32.27 -22.32 -30.46
N ASN A 469 32.10 -21.05 -30.83
CA ASN A 469 33.16 -20.03 -30.76
C ASN A 469 33.11 -19.15 -29.50
N ASN A 470 32.07 -19.27 -28.65
CA ASN A 470 31.98 -18.52 -27.41
C ASN A 470 32.20 -19.48 -26.22
N SER A 471 33.34 -19.33 -25.54
CA SER A 471 33.80 -20.22 -24.48
C SER A 471 33.13 -19.99 -23.12
N THR A 472 31.89 -19.53 -23.08
CA THR A 472 31.13 -19.39 -21.82
C THR A 472 30.51 -20.75 -21.47
N HIS A 473 30.85 -21.29 -20.29
CA HIS A 473 30.37 -22.59 -19.78
C HIS A 473 28.86 -22.62 -19.39
N SER A 474 28.05 -21.72 -19.93
CA SER A 474 26.62 -21.66 -19.66
C SER A 474 25.88 -22.82 -20.35
N ASN A 475 25.10 -23.58 -19.57
CA ASN A 475 24.17 -24.57 -20.11
C ASN A 475 22.95 -23.83 -20.67
N TYR A 476 22.57 -24.10 -21.92
CA TYR A 476 21.33 -23.56 -22.47
C TYR A 476 20.31 -24.67 -22.63
N TYR A 477 19.09 -24.42 -22.17
CA TYR A 477 17.98 -25.34 -22.30
C TYR A 477 16.93 -24.76 -23.22
N ARG A 478 16.19 -25.65 -23.89
CA ARG A 478 15.08 -25.32 -24.77
C ARG A 478 13.92 -26.25 -24.46
N PHE A 479 12.74 -25.68 -24.32
CA PHE A 479 11.49 -26.41 -24.12
C PHE A 479 10.71 -26.38 -25.43
N THR A 480 10.49 -27.56 -25.99
CA THR A 480 9.76 -27.76 -27.25
C THR A 480 8.48 -28.51 -26.95
N PRO A 481 7.32 -28.13 -27.53
CA PRO A 481 6.09 -28.90 -27.38
C PRO A 481 6.29 -30.39 -27.68
N THR A 482 5.69 -31.27 -26.88
CA THR A 482 5.80 -32.72 -27.13
C THR A 482 5.14 -33.15 -28.44
N ASP A 483 4.15 -32.37 -28.88
CA ASP A 483 3.47 -32.53 -30.16
C ASP A 483 3.50 -31.21 -30.94
N PRO A 484 4.59 -30.94 -31.68
CA PRO A 484 4.76 -29.68 -32.41
C PRO A 484 3.79 -29.51 -33.58
N GLU A 485 3.29 -30.59 -34.16
CA GLU A 485 2.35 -30.53 -35.28
C GLU A 485 0.98 -30.02 -34.81
N ASP A 486 0.53 -30.45 -33.63
CA ASP A 486 -0.74 -30.05 -33.01
C ASP A 486 -0.60 -28.91 -31.98
N THR A 487 0.60 -28.35 -31.81
CA THR A 487 0.88 -27.23 -30.89
C THR A 487 1.67 -26.14 -31.60
N PRO A 488 0.99 -25.17 -32.25
CA PRO A 488 1.60 -24.14 -33.09
C PRO A 488 2.19 -23.01 -32.23
N VAL A 489 3.15 -23.34 -31.37
CA VAL A 489 3.88 -22.40 -30.50
C VAL A 489 5.38 -22.55 -30.72
N THR A 490 6.11 -21.45 -30.58
CA THR A 490 7.57 -21.46 -30.69
C THR A 490 8.23 -22.20 -29.53
N ASP A 491 9.41 -22.76 -29.79
CA ASP A 491 10.33 -23.20 -28.74
C ASP A 491 10.56 -22.09 -27.70
N VAL A 492 10.59 -22.46 -26.42
CA VAL A 492 10.89 -21.53 -25.33
C VAL A 492 12.34 -21.74 -24.90
N PRO A 493 13.25 -20.79 -25.22
CA PRO A 493 14.61 -20.85 -24.73
C PRO A 493 14.63 -20.52 -23.23
N LEU A 494 15.42 -21.27 -22.48
CA LEU A 494 15.74 -20.99 -21.09
C LEU A 494 17.26 -20.75 -20.97
N PRO A 495 17.70 -19.49 -21.11
CA PRO A 495 19.10 -19.11 -20.96
C PRO A 495 19.40 -18.94 -19.48
N THR A 496 19.62 -20.05 -18.77
CA THR A 496 19.83 -20.01 -17.33
C THR A 496 21.06 -20.81 -16.92
N GLU A 497 21.85 -20.22 -16.03
CA GLU A 497 22.98 -20.90 -15.39
C GLU A 497 22.53 -21.70 -14.15
N THR A 498 21.28 -21.49 -13.70
CA THR A 498 20.76 -21.98 -12.42
C THR A 498 19.78 -23.15 -12.55
N PHE A 499 19.21 -23.39 -13.74
CA PHE A 499 18.43 -24.61 -13.99
C PHE A 499 19.36 -25.81 -14.14
N PHE A 500 19.17 -26.79 -13.28
CA PHE A 500 19.84 -28.08 -13.35
C PHE A 500 18.77 -29.16 -13.54
N GLN A 501 18.89 -29.92 -14.62
CA GLN A 501 18.03 -31.09 -14.82
C GLN A 501 18.38 -32.15 -13.78
N THR A 502 17.50 -32.34 -12.78
CA THR A 502 17.73 -33.28 -11.67
C THR A 502 17.01 -34.63 -11.82
N SER A 503 16.06 -34.76 -12.76
CA SER A 503 15.28 -35.99 -12.93
C SER A 503 14.65 -36.16 -14.33
N VAL A 504 13.92 -37.26 -14.50
CA VAL A 504 13.48 -37.94 -15.74
C VAL A 504 13.07 -36.98 -16.87
N PRO A 505 13.60 -37.14 -18.09
CA PRO A 505 13.14 -36.38 -19.25
C PRO A 505 11.63 -36.66 -19.48
N ASN A 506 10.84 -35.60 -19.64
CA ASN A 506 9.39 -35.58 -19.99
C ASN A 506 8.38 -35.32 -18.86
N ASN A 507 8.76 -34.66 -17.76
CA ASN A 507 7.80 -34.28 -16.71
C ASN A 507 7.54 -32.76 -16.60
N TYR A 508 7.87 -32.01 -17.66
CA TYR A 508 7.74 -30.56 -17.70
C TYR A 508 6.53 -30.15 -18.54
N VAL A 509 5.86 -29.11 -18.08
CA VAL A 509 4.82 -28.42 -18.83
C VAL A 509 5.02 -26.91 -18.74
N LEU A 510 4.56 -26.20 -19.75
CA LEU A 510 4.40 -24.75 -19.72
C LEU A 510 2.95 -24.44 -19.36
N GLY A 511 2.74 -23.80 -18.21
CA GLY A 511 1.44 -23.27 -17.82
C GLY A 511 1.32 -21.80 -18.25
N ILE A 512 0.44 -21.51 -19.19
CA ILE A 512 0.14 -20.15 -19.65
C ILE A 512 -0.98 -19.59 -18.77
N ALA A 513 -0.75 -18.42 -18.17
CA ALA A 513 -1.71 -17.79 -17.26
C ALA A 513 -2.54 -16.67 -17.92
N ASN A 514 -2.03 -16.02 -18.97
CA ASN A 514 -2.72 -14.93 -19.68
C ASN A 514 -3.40 -15.36 -20.99
N TYR A 515 -3.92 -16.60 -21.03
CA TYR A 515 -4.73 -17.09 -22.16
C TYR A 515 -6.07 -16.33 -22.28
N GLU A 516 -6.70 -16.35 -23.45
CA GLU A 516 -8.07 -15.82 -23.63
C GLU A 516 -9.10 -16.88 -23.20
N ARG A 517 -10.11 -16.53 -22.40
CA ARG A 517 -11.17 -17.45 -22.00
C ARG A 517 -12.18 -17.72 -23.13
N ASP A 518 -12.51 -18.99 -23.35
CA ASP A 518 -13.59 -19.47 -24.22
C ASP A 518 -14.55 -20.35 -23.40
N GLY A 519 -15.52 -19.69 -22.76
CA GLY A 519 -16.36 -20.31 -21.74
C GLY A 519 -15.62 -20.50 -20.40
N GLU A 520 -16.11 -21.42 -19.57
CA GLU A 520 -15.55 -21.67 -18.24
C GLU A 520 -14.40 -22.70 -18.24
N THR A 521 -14.34 -23.58 -19.24
CA THR A 521 -13.45 -24.75 -19.22
C THR A 521 -12.39 -24.76 -20.31
N ARG A 522 -12.42 -23.82 -21.26
CA ARG A 522 -11.46 -23.76 -22.38
C ARG A 522 -10.73 -22.43 -22.41
N GLY A 523 -9.48 -22.49 -22.84
CA GLY A 523 -8.64 -21.34 -23.13
C GLY A 523 -8.24 -21.31 -24.59
N VAL A 524 -7.94 -20.12 -25.09
CA VAL A 524 -7.49 -19.87 -26.46
C VAL A 524 -6.19 -19.10 -26.42
N LEU A 525 -5.21 -19.59 -27.17
CA LEU A 525 -4.05 -18.82 -27.58
C LEU A 525 -4.29 -18.39 -29.03
N ARG A 526 -4.14 -17.10 -29.33
CA ARG A 526 -4.44 -16.51 -30.63
C ARG A 526 -3.19 -16.50 -31.49
N ALA A 527 -3.41 -16.69 -32.78
CA ALA A 527 -2.35 -16.58 -33.78
C ALA A 527 -1.70 -15.20 -33.70
N ARG A 528 -0.37 -15.20 -33.72
CA ARG A 528 0.52 -14.03 -33.72
C ARG A 528 0.59 -13.24 -32.42
N ASP A 529 0.05 -13.79 -31.33
CA ASP A 529 0.17 -13.19 -30.00
C ASP A 529 1.29 -13.85 -29.18
N GLN A 530 1.80 -13.08 -28.21
CA GLN A 530 2.81 -13.50 -27.26
C GLN A 530 2.18 -13.70 -25.88
N TYR A 531 2.57 -14.79 -25.21
CA TYR A 531 2.06 -15.18 -23.91
C TYR A 531 3.21 -15.37 -22.94
N PHE A 532 2.98 -15.11 -21.64
CA PHE A 532 3.93 -15.50 -20.62
C PHE A 532 3.54 -16.87 -20.05
N CYS A 533 4.55 -17.64 -19.65
CA CYS A 533 4.36 -18.98 -19.16
C CYS A 533 5.18 -19.26 -17.90
N ILE A 534 4.68 -20.20 -17.13
CA ILE A 534 5.29 -20.72 -15.91
C ILE A 534 5.83 -22.10 -16.27
N LEU A 535 7.12 -22.32 -16.04
CA LEU A 535 7.70 -23.66 -16.15
C LEU A 535 7.30 -24.48 -14.92
N LEU A 536 6.59 -25.57 -15.16
CA LEU A 536 6.08 -26.46 -14.12
C LEU A 536 6.63 -27.86 -14.29
N GLN A 537 6.99 -28.49 -13.18
CA GLN A 537 7.34 -29.90 -13.11
C GLN A 537 6.31 -30.62 -12.25
N ARG A 538 5.84 -31.78 -12.68
CA ARG A 538 4.91 -32.58 -11.86
C ARG A 538 5.65 -33.17 -10.67
N ASP A 539 5.07 -33.08 -9.49
CA ASP A 539 5.64 -33.68 -8.30
C ASP A 539 5.61 -35.22 -8.35
N ASN A 540 6.59 -35.87 -7.71
CA ASN A 540 6.76 -37.34 -7.76
C ASN A 540 5.57 -38.09 -7.14
N ASP A 541 4.92 -37.49 -6.13
CA ASP A 541 3.75 -38.06 -5.45
C ASP A 541 2.42 -37.70 -6.15
N HIS A 542 2.48 -37.02 -7.29
CA HIS A 542 1.35 -36.60 -8.13
C HIS A 542 0.30 -35.68 -7.47
N LEU A 543 0.57 -35.17 -6.27
CA LEU A 543 -0.36 -34.31 -5.53
C LEU A 543 -0.41 -32.87 -6.04
N GLY A 544 0.57 -32.41 -6.81
CA GLY A 544 0.56 -31.08 -7.39
C GLY A 544 1.75 -30.77 -8.30
N TRP A 545 2.02 -29.49 -8.46
CA TRP A 545 3.03 -28.97 -9.38
C TRP A 545 4.08 -28.13 -8.67
N ILE A 546 5.31 -28.29 -9.13
CA ILE A 546 6.48 -27.52 -8.71
C ILE A 546 6.72 -26.44 -9.76
N ARG A 547 6.79 -25.18 -9.32
CA ARG A 547 7.24 -24.07 -10.17
C ARG A 547 8.76 -24.04 -10.19
N GLU A 548 9.32 -24.20 -11.38
CA GLU A 548 10.76 -24.22 -11.57
C GLU A 548 11.37 -22.81 -11.52
N HIS A 549 12.59 -22.74 -11.01
CA HIS A 549 13.35 -21.50 -10.98
C HIS A 549 13.71 -21.06 -12.40
N THR A 550 13.52 -19.78 -12.69
CA THR A 550 13.85 -19.15 -13.98
C THR A 550 14.47 -17.78 -13.73
N ASP A 551 15.45 -17.35 -14.54
CA ASP A 551 16.11 -16.05 -14.36
C ASP A 551 15.33 -14.86 -14.96
N SER A 552 14.28 -15.17 -15.72
CA SER A 552 13.36 -14.24 -16.38
C SER A 552 12.00 -14.89 -16.57
N VAL A 553 10.94 -14.07 -16.68
CA VAL A 553 9.62 -14.56 -17.06
C VAL A 553 9.71 -15.17 -18.45
N LEU A 554 9.23 -16.40 -18.60
CA LEU A 554 9.28 -17.09 -19.88
C LEU A 554 8.14 -16.63 -20.77
N THR A 555 8.43 -16.51 -22.06
CA THR A 555 7.42 -16.15 -23.05
C THR A 555 7.45 -17.10 -24.23
N LEU A 556 6.29 -17.32 -24.83
CA LEU A 556 6.14 -18.06 -26.07
C LEU A 556 5.32 -17.24 -27.07
N TYR A 557 5.57 -17.49 -28.35
CA TYR A 557 4.80 -16.91 -29.44
C TYR A 557 3.93 -18.00 -30.06
N CYS A 558 2.66 -17.68 -30.29
CA CYS A 558 1.70 -18.61 -30.88
C CYS A 558 1.58 -18.32 -32.37
N THR A 559 2.01 -19.24 -33.24
CA THR A 559 2.01 -19.01 -34.71
C THR A 559 0.61 -19.13 -35.31
N GLU A 560 -0.20 -20.03 -34.78
CA GLU A 560 -1.59 -20.25 -35.16
C GLU A 560 -2.48 -20.30 -33.93
N SER A 561 -3.80 -20.09 -34.08
CA SER A 561 -4.69 -20.10 -32.92
C SER A 561 -4.93 -21.52 -32.45
N ILE A 562 -4.88 -21.74 -31.14
CA ILE A 562 -5.15 -23.04 -30.54
C ILE A 562 -6.11 -22.90 -29.36
N THR A 563 -7.11 -23.78 -29.31
CA THR A 563 -8.08 -23.89 -28.22
C THR A 563 -7.91 -25.23 -27.53
N ARG A 564 -7.79 -25.21 -26.20
CA ARG A 564 -7.69 -26.44 -25.39
C ARG A 564 -8.52 -26.33 -24.13
N GLN A 565 -8.79 -27.48 -23.52
CA GLN A 565 -9.35 -27.54 -22.18
C GLN A 565 -8.30 -27.02 -21.17
N LEU A 566 -8.75 -26.24 -20.20
CA LEU A 566 -7.92 -25.74 -19.11
C LEU A 566 -7.66 -26.85 -18.10
N GLU A 567 -6.49 -26.82 -17.50
CA GLU A 567 -6.13 -27.72 -16.40
C GLU A 567 -6.06 -26.94 -15.10
N THR A 568 -6.68 -27.48 -14.05
CA THR A 568 -6.54 -26.96 -12.69
C THR A 568 -5.21 -27.42 -12.12
N ILE A 569 -4.32 -26.46 -11.90
CA ILE A 569 -2.97 -26.66 -11.38
C ILE A 569 -2.94 -26.24 -9.92
N CYS A 570 -2.35 -27.07 -9.06
CA CYS A 570 -2.09 -26.73 -7.67
C CYS A 570 -0.59 -26.54 -7.43
N LEU A 571 -0.17 -25.30 -7.19
CA LEU A 571 1.19 -24.94 -6.82
C LEU A 571 1.37 -25.15 -5.32
N LEU A 572 2.13 -26.18 -4.95
CA LEU A 572 2.16 -26.73 -3.60
C LEU A 572 2.70 -25.75 -2.54
N HIS A 573 2.11 -25.79 -1.35
CA HIS A 573 2.74 -25.25 -0.15
C HIS A 573 3.94 -26.11 0.25
N SER A 574 4.97 -25.49 0.83
CA SER A 574 6.18 -26.23 1.23
C SER A 574 5.89 -27.30 2.28
N SER A 575 4.91 -27.08 3.15
CA SER A 575 4.45 -28.05 4.16
C SER A 575 3.73 -29.25 3.58
N SER A 576 3.31 -29.20 2.32
CA SER A 576 2.54 -30.27 1.68
C SER A 576 3.41 -31.23 0.85
N ARG A 577 4.73 -31.00 0.79
CA ARG A 577 5.70 -31.89 0.14
C ARG A 577 6.29 -32.95 1.09
N TYR A 578 5.92 -32.89 2.37
CA TYR A 578 6.32 -33.80 3.44
C TYR A 578 5.06 -34.30 4.14
#